data_AF-A0A9W4TAB6-F1
#
_entry.id   AF-A0A9W4TAB6-F1
#
_cell.length_a   1.000
_cell.length_b   1.000
_cell.length_c   1.000
_cell.angle_alpha   90.00
_cell.angle_beta   90.00
_cell.angle_gamma   90.00
#
_symmetry.space_group_name_H-M   'P 1'
#
loop_
_entity.id
_entity.type
_entity.pdbx_description
1 polymer ?
#
loop_
_entity_poly.entity_id
_entity_poly.type
_entity_poly.pdbx_seq_one_letter_code
_entity_poly.pdbx_strand_id
1 'polypeptide(L)'
;AYQDIEDEDLFKGEDSSEEEGEMIILGLTLLLEIRYFEQRTHVIKSKNWRCNILPNYDDIRFKKIMRMDSINFQKLISVLNPLPIFQNNSNNLQASVELQLAVFLKRIGSKENIFEISS
;
A
#
# COMPACT_ATOMS: atom_id res chain seq x y z
N ALA A 1 -67.22 0.47 -41.00
CA ALA A 1 -67.43 1.17 -39.71
C ALA A 1 -66.95 0.26 -38.60
N TYR A 2 -66.26 0.84 -37.62
CA TYR A 2 -65.53 0.27 -36.48
C TYR A 2 -64.15 -0.33 -36.80
N GLN A 3 -63.09 -0.05 -36.04
CA GLN A 3 -62.51 1.19 -35.49
C GLN A 3 -61.11 0.77 -34.98
N ASP A 4 -60.14 1.64 -35.22
CA ASP A 4 -58.79 1.74 -34.68
C ASP A 4 -58.47 0.91 -33.42
N ILE A 5 -57.39 0.12 -33.49
CA ILE A 5 -56.56 -0.23 -32.34
C ILE A 5 -55.11 0.06 -32.77
N GLU A 6 -54.59 1.17 -32.26
CA GLU A 6 -53.20 1.58 -32.36
C GLU A 6 -52.33 0.61 -31.56
N ASP A 7 -51.64 -0.30 -32.23
CA ASP A 7 -50.56 -1.09 -31.61
C ASP A 7 -49.28 -0.25 -31.55
N GLU A 8 -49.32 0.77 -30.68
CA GLU A 8 -48.20 1.59 -30.27
C GLU A 8 -47.39 0.88 -29.16
N ASP A 9 -46.84 -0.32 -29.43
CA ASP A 9 -46.02 -1.06 -28.46
C ASP A 9 -44.65 -1.48 -29.05
N LEU A 10 -44.03 -0.58 -29.83
CA LEU A 10 -42.68 -0.76 -30.40
C LEU A 10 -41.59 0.02 -29.65
N PHE A 11 -41.81 0.41 -28.40
CA PHE A 11 -40.78 1.00 -27.54
C PHE A 11 -40.94 0.52 -26.08
N LYS A 12 -40.75 -0.78 -25.86
CA LYS A 12 -40.37 -1.31 -24.53
C LYS A 12 -38.95 -1.83 -24.59
N GLY A 13 -38.02 -0.90 -24.70
CA GLY A 13 -36.60 -1.14 -24.48
C GLY A 13 -36.05 0.07 -23.76
N GLU A 14 -35.30 -0.18 -22.69
CA GLU A 14 -34.46 0.79 -21.97
C GLU A 14 -35.18 1.63 -20.90
N ASP A 15 -35.30 1.07 -19.70
CA ASP A 15 -35.42 1.83 -18.44
C ASP A 15 -34.72 1.10 -17.28
N SER A 16 -34.61 -0.24 -17.32
CA SER A 16 -34.02 -0.99 -16.21
C SER A 16 -32.50 -0.85 -16.06
N SER A 17 -31.77 -0.41 -17.10
CA SER A 17 -30.30 -0.27 -17.06
C SER A 17 -29.85 1.03 -16.37
N GLU A 18 -30.66 2.09 -16.44
CA GLU A 18 -30.36 3.35 -15.79
C GLU A 18 -30.59 3.24 -14.27
N GLU A 19 -31.70 2.62 -13.86
CA GLU A 19 -32.00 2.32 -12.45
C GLU A 19 -30.92 1.43 -11.79
N GLU A 20 -30.40 0.44 -12.52
CA GLU A 20 -29.30 -0.41 -12.04
C GLU A 20 -27.99 0.38 -11.88
N GLY A 21 -27.69 1.28 -12.82
CA GLY A 21 -26.55 2.19 -12.75
C GLY A 21 -26.64 3.15 -11.55
N GLU A 22 -27.83 3.69 -11.29
CA GLU A 22 -28.09 4.56 -10.13
C GLU A 22 -27.91 3.81 -8.81
N MET A 23 -28.41 2.57 -8.72
CA MET A 23 -28.22 1.72 -7.55
C MET A 23 -26.75 1.39 -7.28
N ILE A 24 -25.96 1.17 -8.34
CA ILE A 24 -24.51 0.96 -8.21
C ILE A 24 -23.82 2.24 -7.73
N ILE A 25 -24.17 3.41 -8.26
CA ILE A 25 -23.58 4.69 -7.85
C ILE A 25 -23.92 5.01 -6.39
N LEU A 26 -25.16 4.76 -5.96
CA LEU A 26 -25.59 4.92 -4.57
C LEU A 26 -24.83 3.96 -3.65
N GLY A 27 -24.69 2.69 -4.05
CA GLY A 27 -23.91 1.69 -3.31
C GLY A 27 -22.44 2.08 -3.17
N LEU A 28 -21.81 2.58 -4.24
CA LEU A 28 -20.42 3.05 -4.21
C LEU A 28 -20.25 4.31 -3.36
N THR A 29 -21.20 5.24 -3.42
CA THR A 29 -21.18 6.48 -2.63
C THR A 29 -21.27 6.16 -1.15
N LEU A 30 -22.24 5.31 -0.75
CA LEU A 30 -22.38 4.84 0.62
C LEU A 30 -21.12 4.09 1.08
N LEU A 31 -20.54 3.25 0.22
CA LEU A 31 -19.32 2.50 0.53
C LEU A 31 -18.11 3.42 0.73
N LEU A 32 -17.98 4.49 -0.07
CA LEU A 32 -16.94 5.49 0.10
C LEU A 32 -17.13 6.28 1.39
N GLU A 33 -18.36 6.66 1.73
CA GLU A 33 -18.68 7.33 2.98
C GLU A 33 -18.25 6.47 4.18
N ILE A 34 -18.72 5.22 4.28
CA ILE A 34 -18.39 4.32 5.40
C ILE A 34 -16.90 3.95 5.45
N ARG A 35 -16.22 3.82 4.30
CA ARG A 35 -14.80 3.45 4.24
C ARG A 35 -13.90 4.49 4.92
N TYR A 36 -14.31 5.76 4.93
CA TYR A 36 -13.56 6.82 5.60
C TYR A 36 -14.05 7.14 7.02
N PHE A 37 -15.18 6.56 7.45
CA PHE A 37 -15.66 6.67 8.84
C PHE A 37 -14.95 5.73 9.82
N GLU A 38 -14.36 4.64 9.34
CA GLU A 38 -13.49 3.81 10.18
C GLU A 38 -12.14 4.49 10.41
N GLN A 39 -11.72 4.58 11.67
CA GLN A 39 -10.40 5.07 12.02
C GLN A 39 -9.35 4.16 11.38
N ARG A 40 -8.64 4.67 10.36
CA ARG A 40 -7.55 3.93 9.70
C ARG A 40 -6.64 3.36 10.78
N THR A 41 -6.50 2.03 10.80
CA THR A 41 -5.56 1.39 11.71
C THR A 41 -4.18 1.95 11.42
N HIS A 42 -3.55 2.54 12.44
CA HIS A 42 -2.21 3.10 12.29
C HIS A 42 -1.25 1.94 12.03
N VAL A 43 -0.98 1.66 10.76
CA VAL A 43 0.05 0.71 10.35
C VAL A 43 1.35 1.20 10.95
N ILE A 44 1.96 0.39 11.81
CA ILE A 44 3.22 0.69 12.46
C ILE A 44 4.28 0.84 11.36
N LYS A 45 4.54 2.10 10.95
CA LYS A 45 5.38 2.42 9.79
C LYS A 45 6.80 1.92 10.01
N SER A 46 7.50 1.61 8.91
CA SER A 46 8.92 1.22 8.89
C SER A 46 9.83 2.16 9.71
N LYS A 47 9.49 3.46 9.77
CA LYS A 47 10.16 4.46 10.61
C LYS A 47 10.01 4.17 12.12
N ASN A 48 8.82 3.79 12.60
CA ASN A 48 8.60 3.44 14.01
C ASN A 48 9.40 2.20 14.40
N TRP A 49 9.40 1.18 13.54
CA TRP A 49 10.23 -0.01 13.76
C TRP A 49 11.72 0.35 13.82
N ARG A 50 12.21 1.18 12.90
CA ARG A 50 13.61 1.62 12.89
C ARG A 50 14.00 2.44 14.12
N CYS A 51 13.15 3.36 14.58
CA CYS A 51 13.51 4.26 15.68
C CYS A 51 13.30 3.63 17.07
N ASN A 52 12.27 2.79 17.22
CA ASN A 52 11.82 2.33 18.54
C ASN A 52 12.03 0.84 18.78
N ILE A 53 12.24 0.03 17.74
CA ILE A 53 12.35 -1.44 17.86
C ILE A 53 13.75 -1.91 17.50
N LEU A 54 14.28 -1.48 16.35
CA LEU A 54 15.59 -1.90 15.86
C LEU A 54 16.75 -1.61 16.84
N PRO A 55 16.83 -0.44 17.51
CA PRO A 55 17.93 -0.14 18.42
C PRO A 55 17.89 -0.98 19.71
N ASN A 56 16.73 -1.56 20.02
CA ASN A 56 16.52 -2.39 21.21
C ASN A 56 16.79 -3.88 20.96
N TYR A 57 17.28 -4.26 19.77
CA TYR A 57 17.68 -5.63 19.49
C TYR A 57 19.02 -5.96 20.13
N ASP A 58 19.08 -7.10 20.81
CA ASP A 58 20.36 -7.73 21.15
C ASP A 58 21.10 -8.16 19.86
N ASP A 59 22.41 -8.38 19.96
CA ASP A 59 23.24 -8.73 18.81
C ASP A 59 22.76 -10.01 18.11
N ILE A 60 22.22 -10.97 18.86
CA ILE A 60 21.72 -12.24 18.34
C ILE A 60 20.50 -12.01 17.44
N ARG A 61 19.52 -11.25 17.92
CA ARG A 61 18.30 -10.88 17.18
C ARG A 61 18.63 -10.00 15.99
N PHE A 62 19.52 -9.02 16.18
CA PHE A 62 19.97 -8.15 15.11
C PHE A 62 20.59 -8.99 13.99
N LYS A 63 21.55 -9.86 14.33
CA LYS A 63 22.20 -10.76 13.36
C LYS A 63 21.21 -11.69 12.67
N LYS A 64 20.21 -12.22 13.39
CA LYS A 64 19.18 -13.09 12.79
C LYS A 64 18.31 -12.34 11.78
N ILE A 65 17.89 -11.12 12.10
CA ILE A 65 16.97 -10.33 11.26
C ILE A 65 17.71 -9.68 10.09
N MET A 66 18.87 -9.08 10.34
CA MET A 66 19.67 -8.39 9.33
C MET A 66 20.60 -9.32 8.56
N ARG A 67 20.81 -10.55 9.05
CA ARG A 67 21.78 -11.53 8.52
C ARG A 67 23.22 -11.01 8.51
N MET A 68 23.49 -10.00 9.33
CA MET A 68 24.80 -9.40 9.52
C MET A 68 24.91 -8.78 10.90
N ASP A 69 26.13 -8.67 11.40
CA ASP A 69 26.41 -8.03 12.69
C ASP A 69 26.22 -6.51 12.59
N SER A 70 25.81 -5.87 13.70
CA SER A 70 25.54 -4.43 13.76
C SER A 70 26.73 -3.58 13.30
N ILE A 71 27.96 -3.99 13.65
CA ILE A 71 29.19 -3.31 13.22
C ILE A 71 29.34 -3.33 11.68
N ASN A 72 29.07 -4.48 11.06
CA ASN A 72 29.18 -4.62 9.60
C ASN A 72 28.06 -3.88 8.88
N PHE A 73 26.86 -3.85 9.49
CA PHE A 73 25.74 -3.05 9.00
C PHE A 73 26.09 -1.55 8.97
N GLN A 74 26.66 -1.01 10.05
CA GLN A 74 27.09 0.39 10.11
C GLN A 74 28.24 0.71 9.13
N LYS A 75 29.21 -0.20 9.00
CA LYS A 75 30.26 -0.08 7.98
C LYS A 75 29.68 -0.01 6.57
N LEU A 76 28.71 -0.88 6.25
CA LEU A 76 28.06 -0.89 4.95
C LEU A 76 27.29 0.42 4.70
N ILE A 77 26.55 0.94 5.69
CA ILE A 77 25.90 2.25 5.58
C ILE A 77 26.91 3.36 5.30
N SER A 78 28.05 3.35 5.98
CA SER A 78 29.11 4.35 5.79
C SER A 78 29.67 4.35 4.37
N VAL A 79 29.71 3.18 3.72
CA VAL A 79 30.12 3.02 2.32
C VAL A 79 29.02 3.48 1.35
N LEU A 80 27.75 3.22 1.67
CA LEU A 80 26.63 3.51 0.76
C LEU A 80 26.17 4.97 0.83
N ASN A 81 26.19 5.60 2.00
CA ASN A 81 25.74 6.99 2.22
C ASN A 81 26.31 8.02 1.23
N PRO A 82 27.62 8.03 0.90
CA PRO A 82 28.17 9.02 -0.01
C PRO A 82 27.84 8.75 -1.49
N LEU A 83 27.27 7.59 -1.84
CA LEU A 83 27.02 7.26 -3.24
C LEU A 83 25.89 8.11 -3.82
N PRO A 84 26.09 8.71 -5.02
CA PRO A 84 25.09 9.60 -5.63
C PRO A 84 23.71 8.97 -5.82
N ILE A 85 23.63 7.66 -6.03
CA ILE A 85 22.35 6.94 -6.20
C ILE A 85 21.44 7.03 -4.97
N PHE A 86 22.00 7.30 -3.79
CA PHE A 86 21.26 7.50 -2.56
C PHE A 86 21.07 8.98 -2.21
N GLN A 87 21.67 9.88 -2.99
CA GLN A 87 21.49 11.32 -2.88
C GLN A 87 20.37 11.73 -3.83
N ASN A 88 19.18 11.93 -3.27
CA ASN A 88 18.07 12.44 -4.06
C ASN A 88 18.29 13.92 -4.38
N ASN A 89 18.68 14.23 -5.62
CA ASN A 89 18.78 15.61 -6.11
C ASN A 89 17.42 16.22 -6.48
N SER A 90 16.32 15.47 -6.31
CA SER A 90 14.96 15.97 -6.48
C SER A 90 14.34 16.33 -5.13
N ASN A 91 13.36 17.26 -5.13
CA ASN A 91 12.58 17.62 -3.94
C ASN A 91 11.64 16.50 -3.42
N ASN A 92 11.83 15.26 -3.87
CA ASN A 92 11.02 14.13 -3.43
C ASN A 92 11.57 13.53 -2.12
N LEU A 93 10.68 13.03 -1.28
CA LEU A 93 11.06 12.39 -0.03
C LEU A 93 11.67 11.01 -0.31
N GLN A 94 12.95 10.84 0.03
CA GLN A 94 13.63 9.55 0.03
C GLN A 94 13.88 9.10 1.48
N ALA A 95 13.65 7.82 1.78
CA ALA A 95 14.01 7.23 3.08
C ALA A 95 15.54 7.20 3.27
N SER A 96 16.03 7.27 4.51
CA SER A 96 17.47 7.17 4.78
C SER A 96 18.04 5.83 4.29
N VAL A 97 19.30 5.83 3.85
CA VAL A 97 20.01 4.63 3.37
C VAL A 97 19.93 3.49 4.38
N GLU A 98 20.12 3.81 5.66
CA GLU A 98 19.98 2.86 6.76
C GLU A 98 18.58 2.22 6.81
N LEU A 99 17.51 3.02 6.64
CA LEU A 99 16.14 2.47 6.63
C LEU A 99 15.88 1.58 5.41
N GLN A 100 16.35 2.02 4.23
CA GLN A 100 16.21 1.26 2.99
C GLN A 100 16.92 -0.09 3.10
N LEU A 101 18.17 -0.09 3.58
CA LEU A 101 18.98 -1.29 3.76
C LEU A 101 18.39 -2.22 4.82
N ALA A 102 17.96 -1.69 5.96
CA ALA A 102 17.32 -2.46 7.03
C ALA A 102 16.06 -3.20 6.53
N VAL A 103 15.21 -2.50 5.76
CA VAL A 103 14.01 -3.09 5.17
C VAL A 103 14.38 -4.13 4.11
N PHE A 104 15.36 -3.83 3.25
CA PHE A 104 15.83 -4.74 2.22
C PHE A 104 16.34 -6.06 2.82
N LEU A 105 17.27 -6.00 3.79
CA LEU A 105 17.85 -7.18 4.44
C LEU A 105 16.79 -8.02 5.15
N LYS A 106 15.87 -7.37 5.87
CA LYS A 106 14.74 -8.05 6.51
C LYS A 106 13.84 -8.76 5.49
N ARG A 107 13.63 -8.14 4.31
CA ARG A 107 12.75 -8.66 3.24
C ARG A 107 13.37 -9.84 2.50
N ILE A 108 14.61 -9.74 2.01
CA ILE A 108 15.32 -10.90 1.42
C ILE A 108 15.50 -12.03 2.45
N GLY A 109 15.36 -11.67 3.72
CA GLY A 109 15.48 -12.56 4.86
C GLY A 109 14.27 -13.47 5.10
N SER A 110 13.13 -13.14 4.52
CA SER A 110 11.83 -13.75 4.83
C SER A 110 11.41 -14.71 3.72
N LYS A 111 10.74 -15.81 4.08
CA LYS A 111 10.25 -16.83 3.11
C LYS A 111 8.96 -16.40 2.39
N GLU A 112 8.29 -15.36 2.89
CA GLU A 112 7.06 -14.80 2.33
C GLU A 112 7.35 -14.00 1.05
N ASN A 113 6.49 -14.17 0.05
CA ASN A 113 6.67 -13.57 -1.26
C ASN A 113 6.57 -12.04 -1.19
N ILE A 114 7.42 -11.36 -1.95
CA ILE A 114 7.67 -9.91 -1.92
C ILE A 114 6.42 -9.07 -2.25
N PHE A 115 5.44 -9.68 -2.94
CA PHE A 115 4.20 -9.05 -3.39
C PHE A 115 2.99 -9.36 -2.51
N GLU A 116 3.08 -10.35 -1.62
CA GLU A 116 1.97 -10.76 -0.75
C GLU A 116 1.82 -9.86 0.49
N ILE A 117 2.89 -9.16 0.89
CA ILE A 117 2.89 -8.29 2.08
C ILE A 117 2.26 -6.91 1.80
N SER A 118 1.93 -6.62 0.54
CA SER A 118 1.34 -5.34 0.11
C SER A 118 -0.06 -5.48 -0.50
N SER A 119 -0.72 -6.64 -0.33
CA SER A 119 -2.09 -6.89 -0.78
C SER A 119 -3.05 -6.93 0.42
#